data_AF-A0A6N9UBE4-F1
#
_entry.id   AF-A0A6N9UBE4-F1
#
_cell.length_a   1.000
_cell.length_b   1.000
_cell.length_c   1.000
_cell.angle_alpha   90.00
_cell.angle_beta   90.00
_cell.angle_gamma   90.00
#
_symmetry.space_group_name_H-M   'P 1'
#
loop_
_entity.id
_entity.type
_entity.pdbx_description
1 polymer ?
#
loop_
_entity_poly.entity_id
_entity_poly.type
_entity_poly.pdbx_seq_one_letter_code
_entity_poly.pdbx_strand_id
1 'polypeptide(L)'
;MTVPVRSLGFADTREAADLAAFLGRLLHYDRAAAVRLQAGGGALAVFGRPPSFEVLAIRTARLSGSHTFDVTVSAGELLEALDPQGGDGPAADLPGPVTGPPWTGVLPPRGGWRPTDGLPSPVDLDAALADAVAEFRARDA
;
A
#
# COMPACT_ATOMS: atom_id res chain seq x y z
N MET A 1 -19.76 23.38 -2.77
CA MET A 1 -19.74 22.48 -1.59
C MET A 1 -18.30 22.06 -1.39
N THR A 2 -17.65 22.49 -0.31
CA THR A 2 -16.32 22.00 0.04
C THR A 2 -16.49 20.64 0.72
N VAL A 3 -15.94 19.60 0.09
CA VAL A 3 -15.86 18.28 0.72
C VAL A 3 -14.87 18.43 1.89
N PRO A 4 -15.20 17.95 3.11
CA PRO A 4 -14.27 18.03 4.22
C PRO A 4 -12.99 17.27 3.87
N VAL A 5 -11.87 17.99 3.82
CA VAL A 5 -10.55 17.41 3.62
C VAL A 5 -10.17 16.69 4.90
N ARG A 6 -9.89 15.38 4.80
CA ARG A 6 -9.48 14.58 5.94
C ARG A 6 -7.96 14.45 5.94
N SER A 7 -7.30 15.10 6.88
CA SER A 7 -5.85 14.96 7.04
C SER A 7 -5.50 13.64 7.73
N LEU A 8 -4.42 13.02 7.26
CA LEU A 8 -3.90 11.74 7.72
C LEU A 8 -2.44 11.91 8.14
N GLY A 9 -2.15 11.75 9.43
CA GLY A 9 -0.78 11.77 9.94
C GLY A 9 -0.13 10.37 9.92
N PHE A 10 1.08 10.28 9.37
CA PHE A 10 1.92 9.08 9.39
C PHE A 10 2.82 9.07 10.63
N ALA A 11 3.23 7.87 11.05
CA ALA A 11 4.08 7.69 12.23
C ALA A 11 5.50 8.24 12.02
N ASP A 12 6.02 8.17 10.79
CA ASP A 12 7.27 8.83 10.40
C ASP A 12 7.32 9.08 8.88
N THR A 13 8.33 9.80 8.41
CA THR A 13 8.48 10.19 7.00
C THR A 13 8.76 9.01 6.06
N ARG A 14 9.29 7.89 6.56
CA ARG A 14 9.54 6.71 5.71
C ARG A 14 8.25 6.03 5.31
N GLU A 15 7.25 6.03 6.19
CA GLU A 15 5.91 5.50 5.88
C GLU A 15 5.28 6.23 4.67
N ALA A 16 5.37 7.56 4.66
CA ALA A 16 4.88 8.39 3.55
C ALA A 16 5.70 8.18 2.27
N ALA A 17 7.03 8.12 2.37
CA ALA A 17 7.92 7.90 1.23
C ALA A 17 7.71 6.52 0.58
N ASP A 18 7.54 5.47 1.38
CA ASP A 18 7.25 4.13 0.91
C ASP A 18 5.89 4.06 0.21
N LEU A 19 4.88 4.74 0.76
CA LEU A 19 3.57 4.84 0.13
C LEU A 19 3.65 5.60 -1.19
N ALA A 20 4.36 6.72 -1.24
CA ALA A 20 4.58 7.48 -2.48
C ALA A 20 5.25 6.63 -3.56
N ALA A 21 6.27 5.85 -3.19
CA ALA A 21 6.94 4.92 -4.11
C ALA A 21 5.98 3.83 -4.63
N PHE A 22 5.12 3.28 -3.76
CA PHE A 22 4.09 2.31 -4.16
C PHE A 22 3.09 2.91 -5.16
N LEU A 23 2.56 4.10 -4.88
CA LEU A 23 1.62 4.80 -5.76
C LEU A 23 2.26 5.16 -7.10
N GLY A 24 3.51 5.64 -7.09
CA GLY A 24 4.27 5.93 -8.31
C GLY A 24 4.42 4.72 -9.23
N ARG A 25 4.63 3.52 -8.66
CA ARG A 25 4.67 2.27 -9.43
C ARG A 25 3.31 1.90 -10.01
N LEU A 26 2.21 2.09 -9.27
CA LEU A 26 0.87 1.86 -9.82
C LEU A 26 0.59 2.81 -11.00
N LEU A 27 0.89 4.10 -10.82
CA LEU A 27 0.68 5.15 -11.83
C LEU A 27 1.58 4.98 -13.06
N HIS A 28 2.72 4.31 -12.91
CA HIS A 28 3.56 3.94 -14.04
C HIS A 28 2.84 2.98 -14.99
N TYR A 29 2.06 2.03 -14.47
CA TYR A 29 1.30 1.07 -15.27
C TYR A 29 -0.08 1.59 -15.70
N ASP A 30 -0.75 2.38 -14.84
CA ASP A 30 -2.06 2.95 -15.13
C ASP A 30 -2.18 4.36 -14.52
N ARG A 31 -2.19 5.39 -15.38
CA ARG A 31 -2.30 6.80 -14.96
C ARG A 31 -3.64 7.12 -14.31
N ALA A 32 -4.68 6.33 -14.55
CA ALA A 32 -6.00 6.47 -13.94
C ALA A 32 -6.21 5.53 -12.74
N ALA A 33 -5.12 4.95 -12.20
CA ALA A 33 -5.21 4.01 -11.10
C ALA A 33 -5.97 4.61 -9.90
N ALA A 34 -6.92 3.83 -9.38
CA ALA A 34 -7.55 4.08 -8.09
C ALA A 34 -6.97 3.14 -7.03
N VAL A 35 -7.00 3.57 -5.77
CA VAL A 35 -6.58 2.74 -4.62
C VAL A 35 -7.68 2.69 -3.58
N ARG A 36 -7.82 1.53 -2.92
CA ARG A 36 -8.73 1.35 -1.80
C ARG A 36 -7.95 1.53 -0.51
N LEU A 37 -8.37 2.49 0.31
CA LEU A 37 -7.75 2.89 1.57
C LEU A 37 -8.57 2.37 2.74
N GLN A 38 -7.92 1.64 3.64
CA GLN A 38 -8.55 1.01 4.78
C GLN A 38 -7.77 1.31 6.06
N ALA A 39 -8.20 2.31 6.83
CA ALA A 39 -7.59 2.68 8.10
C ALA A 39 -8.29 2.03 9.30
N GLY A 40 -7.49 1.54 10.25
CA GLY A 40 -7.94 0.99 11.51
C GLY A 40 -6.78 0.45 12.33
N GLY A 41 -6.93 0.41 13.66
CA GLY A 41 -5.91 -0.17 14.56
C GLY A 41 -4.54 0.52 14.50
N GLY A 42 -4.49 1.81 14.16
CA GLY A 42 -3.25 2.58 14.05
C GLY A 42 -2.47 2.40 12.74
N ALA A 43 -3.07 1.73 11.75
CA ALA A 43 -2.46 1.53 10.43
C ALA A 43 -3.42 1.89 9.29
N LEU A 44 -2.85 2.24 8.15
CA LEU A 44 -3.51 2.37 6.86
C LEU A 44 -3.08 1.20 5.97
N ALA A 45 -4.06 0.47 5.42
CA ALA A 45 -3.84 -0.43 4.29
C ALA A 45 -4.23 0.28 2.99
N VAL A 46 -3.34 0.25 2.00
CA VAL A 46 -3.54 0.80 0.66
C VAL A 46 -3.48 -0.34 -0.33
N PHE A 47 -4.62 -0.67 -0.93
CA PHE A 47 -4.73 -1.69 -1.97
C PHE A 47 -4.69 -1.05 -3.35
N GLY A 48 -3.99 -1.69 -4.27
CA GLY A 48 -3.98 -1.35 -5.69
C GLY A 48 -3.91 -2.60 -6.55
N ARG A 49 -4.24 -2.48 -7.82
CA ARG A 49 -4.17 -3.58 -8.79
C ARG A 49 -3.34 -3.16 -10.00
N PRO A 50 -2.07 -3.58 -10.10
CA PRO A 50 -1.28 -3.41 -11.30
C PRO A 50 -1.95 -4.18 -12.47
N PRO A 51 -2.23 -3.53 -13.62
CA PRO A 51 -2.99 -4.15 -14.70
C PRO A 51 -2.30 -5.39 -15.30
N SER A 52 -0.97 -5.42 -15.31
CA SER A 52 -0.20 -6.49 -15.98
C SER A 52 -0.06 -7.80 -15.18
N PHE A 53 -0.42 -7.81 -13.89
CA PHE A 53 0.00 -8.89 -12.98
C PHE A 53 -1.16 -9.73 -12.43
N GLU A 54 -2.42 -9.41 -12.73
CA GLU A 54 -3.62 -10.06 -12.16
C GLU A 54 -3.62 -10.20 -10.61
N VAL A 55 -2.77 -9.45 -9.91
CA VAL A 55 -2.63 -9.49 -8.45
C VAL A 55 -3.26 -8.27 -7.79
N LEU A 56 -3.70 -8.44 -6.54
CA LEU A 56 -3.90 -7.33 -5.61
C LEU A 56 -2.60 -7.07 -4.87
N ALA A 57 -2.08 -5.86 -5.00
CA ALA A 57 -0.94 -5.40 -4.22
C ALA A 57 -1.43 -4.58 -3.02
N ILE A 58 -0.76 -4.74 -1.88
CA ILE A 58 -1.05 -4.00 -0.65
C ILE A 58 0.23 -3.35 -0.14
N ARG A 59 0.14 -2.07 0.25
CA ARG A 59 1.13 -1.43 1.11
C ARG A 59 0.46 -1.00 2.41
N THR A 60 1.12 -1.23 3.53
CA THR A 60 0.67 -0.74 4.83
C THR A 60 1.55 0.40 5.29
N ALA A 61 0.95 1.35 6.01
CA ALA A 61 1.63 2.47 6.62
C ALA A 61 1.14 2.67 8.05
N ARG A 62 2.06 2.93 8.99
CA ARG A 62 1.68 3.28 10.37
C ARG A 62 1.21 4.72 10.44
N LEU A 63 0.16 4.95 11.21
CA LEU A 63 -0.43 6.26 11.44
C LEU A 63 -0.02 6.79 12.82
N SER A 64 0.12 8.11 12.93
CA SER A 64 0.38 8.78 14.22
C SER A 64 -0.87 8.93 15.09
N GLY A 65 -2.06 8.80 14.49
CA GLY A 65 -3.35 8.89 15.16
C GLY A 65 -4.26 7.70 14.90
N SER A 66 -5.40 7.66 15.62
CA SER A 66 -6.45 6.68 15.37
C SER A 66 -7.37 7.18 14.26
N HIS A 67 -7.41 6.45 13.15
CA HIS A 67 -8.33 6.69 12.05
C HIS A 67 -9.15 5.43 11.77
N THR A 68 -10.42 5.61 11.45
CA THR A 68 -11.29 4.55 10.95
C THR A 68 -11.98 5.06 9.70
N PHE A 69 -11.72 4.40 8.58
CA PHE A 69 -12.40 4.62 7.31
C PHE A 69 -12.08 3.54 6.29
N ASP A 70 -12.93 3.49 5.28
CA ASP A 70 -12.77 2.65 4.11
C ASP A 70 -13.25 3.41 2.87
N VAL A 71 -12.32 3.91 2.05
CA VAL A 71 -12.63 4.79 0.90
C VAL A 71 -11.79 4.42 -0.31
N THR A 72 -12.32 4.64 -1.50
CA THR A 72 -11.53 4.55 -2.74
C THR A 72 -11.20 5.95 -3.22
N VAL A 73 -9.93 6.21 -3.56
CA VAL A 73 -9.47 7.51 -4.07
C VAL A 73 -8.62 7.34 -5.33
N SER A 74 -8.38 8.44 -6.04
CA SER A 74 -7.37 8.50 -7.11
C SER A 74 -5.97 8.28 -6.53
N ALA A 75 -5.18 7.40 -7.15
CA ALA A 75 -3.78 7.19 -6.75
C ALA A 75 -2.91 8.42 -7.06
N GLY A 76 -3.24 9.14 -8.14
CA GLY A 76 -2.54 10.36 -8.56
C GLY A 76 -2.73 11.49 -7.56
N GLU A 77 -3.98 11.80 -7.23
CA GLU A 77 -4.30 12.86 -6.25
C GLU A 77 -3.74 12.51 -4.85
N LEU A 78 -3.76 11.23 -4.47
CA LEU A 78 -3.16 10.80 -3.20
C LEU A 78 -1.63 10.96 -3.20
N LEU A 79 -0.97 10.67 -4.32
CA LEU A 79 0.47 10.88 -4.46
C LEU A 79 0.84 12.37 -4.39
N GLU A 80 0.05 13.23 -5.03
CA GLU A 80 0.24 14.69 -4.97
C GLU A 80 0.03 15.25 -3.55
N ALA A 81 -0.91 14.66 -2.80
CA ALA A 81 -1.17 15.05 -1.41
C ALA A 81 -0.11 14.55 -0.42
N LEU A 82 0.70 13.56 -0.80
CA LEU A 82 1.85 13.10 -0.02
C LEU A 82 3.03 14.03 -0.29
N ASP A 83 2.98 15.27 0.23
CA ASP A 83 4.12 16.18 0.16
C ASP A 83 5.09 15.91 1.33
N PRO A 84 6.29 15.36 1.06
CA PRO A 84 7.30 15.12 2.09
C PRO A 84 7.96 16.40 2.64
N GLN A 85 7.67 17.58 2.07
CA GLN A 85 8.28 18.88 2.43
C GLN A 85 7.35 19.79 3.26
N GLY A 86 6.15 19.33 3.62
CA GLY A 86 5.22 20.08 4.47
C GLY A 86 5.76 20.25 5.90
N GLY A 87 5.82 21.49 6.39
CA GLY A 87 6.39 21.84 7.70
C GLY A 87 5.66 21.27 8.93
N ASP A 88 4.48 20.66 8.75
CA ASP A 88 3.63 20.13 9.81
C ASP A 88 3.83 18.61 10.10
N GLY A 89 4.89 18.01 9.53
CA GLY A 89 5.20 16.59 9.68
C GLY A 89 4.64 15.73 8.53
N PRO A 90 4.81 14.40 8.58
CA PRO A 90 4.38 13.52 7.48
C PRO A 90 2.86 13.38 7.53
N ALA A 91 2.13 14.34 6.97
CA ALA A 91 0.69 14.34 6.85
C ALA A 91 0.27 14.43 5.39
N ALA A 92 -0.88 13.84 5.06
CA ALA A 92 -1.48 13.93 3.73
C ALA A 92 -2.97 14.22 3.83
N ASP A 93 -3.43 15.12 2.99
CA ASP A 93 -4.85 15.42 2.83
C ASP A 93 -5.50 14.40 1.90
N LEU A 94 -6.46 13.62 2.42
CA LEU A 94 -7.09 12.57 1.64
C LEU A 94 -7.91 13.17 0.49
N PRO A 95 -7.71 12.70 -0.76
CA PRO A 95 -8.53 13.12 -1.88
C PRO A 95 -10.01 12.74 -1.72
N GLY A 96 -10.84 13.34 -2.56
CA GLY A 96 -12.26 13.01 -2.61
C GLY A 96 -12.49 11.53 -2.99
N PRO A 97 -13.54 10.89 -2.46
CA PRO A 97 -13.86 9.53 -2.82
C PRO A 97 -14.28 9.44 -4.29
N VAL A 98 -13.80 8.40 -4.98
CA VAL A 98 -14.16 8.10 -6.37
C VAL A 98 -14.90 6.77 -6.47
N THR A 99 -15.69 6.61 -7.53
CA THR A 99 -16.20 5.30 -7.91
C THR A 99 -15.02 4.45 -8.40
N GLY A 100 -14.65 3.45 -7.60
CA GLY A 100 -13.52 2.58 -7.89
C GLY A 100 -13.80 1.57 -9.00
N PRO A 101 -12.75 0.98 -9.60
CA PRO A 101 -12.87 -0.18 -10.47
C PRO A 101 -13.46 -1.39 -9.71
N PRO A 102 -14.03 -2.39 -10.41
CA PRO A 102 -14.77 -3.49 -9.78
C PRO A 102 -14.00 -4.27 -8.71
N TRP A 103 -12.66 -4.38 -8.83
CA TRP A 103 -11.83 -5.10 -7.88
C TRP A 103 -11.87 -4.47 -6.47
N THR A 104 -12.18 -3.19 -6.36
CA THR A 104 -12.23 -2.48 -5.05
C THR A 104 -13.33 -3.02 -4.12
N GLY A 105 -14.30 -3.76 -4.65
CA GLY A 105 -15.32 -4.49 -3.88
C GLY A 105 -14.90 -5.89 -3.43
N VAL A 106 -13.73 -6.39 -3.84
CA VAL A 106 -13.28 -7.77 -3.61
C VAL A 106 -11.91 -7.77 -2.92
N LEU A 107 -11.89 -7.32 -1.67
CA LEU A 107 -10.68 -7.34 -0.85
C LEU A 107 -10.57 -8.61 -0.01
N PRO A 108 -9.34 -9.06 0.29
CA PRO A 108 -9.12 -10.16 1.23
C PRO A 108 -9.70 -9.82 2.62
N PRO A 109 -10.22 -10.80 3.38
CA PRO A 109 -10.77 -10.55 4.70
C PRO A 109 -9.67 -10.05 5.65
N ARG A 110 -10.05 -9.21 6.62
CA ARG A 110 -9.08 -8.69 7.62
C ARG A 110 -8.68 -9.70 8.69
N GLY A 111 -9.45 -10.78 8.83
CA GLY A 111 -9.30 -11.77 9.88
C GLY A 111 -9.90 -13.10 9.47
N GLY A 112 -9.94 -14.05 10.41
CA GLY A 112 -10.35 -15.42 10.12
C GLY A 112 -9.30 -16.24 9.37
N TRP A 113 -8.11 -15.67 9.19
CA TRP A 113 -6.94 -16.36 8.66
C TRP A 113 -6.54 -17.49 9.61
N ARG A 114 -6.24 -18.64 9.04
CA ARG A 114 -5.76 -19.81 9.75
C ARG A 114 -4.41 -20.19 9.16
N PRO A 115 -3.42 -20.56 9.97
CA PRO A 115 -2.21 -21.14 9.44
C PRO A 115 -2.56 -22.42 8.67
N THR A 116 -1.93 -22.58 7.51
CA THR A 116 -2.01 -23.80 6.72
C THR A 116 -0.65 -24.49 6.81
N ASP A 117 -0.65 -25.75 7.20
CA ASP A 117 0.57 -26.55 7.29
C ASP A 117 1.18 -26.78 5.89
N GLY A 118 2.49 -27.02 5.83
CA GLY A 118 3.21 -27.34 4.60
C GLY A 118 3.91 -26.16 3.92
N LEU A 119 3.84 -24.95 4.51
CA LEU A 119 4.73 -23.86 4.14
C LEU A 119 6.08 -23.99 4.85
N PRO A 120 7.21 -23.65 4.20
CA PRO A 120 8.53 -23.67 4.83
C PRO A 120 8.56 -22.77 6.07
N SER A 121 9.38 -23.13 7.06
CA SER A 121 9.64 -22.19 8.16
C SER A 121 10.38 -20.95 7.62
N PRO A 122 10.33 -19.81 8.33
CA PRO A 122 11.09 -18.63 7.93
C PRO A 122 12.59 -18.92 7.75
N VAL A 123 13.15 -19.83 8.56
CA VAL A 123 14.56 -20.25 8.47
C VAL A 123 14.81 -21.06 7.21
N ASP A 124 13.94 -22.02 6.89
CA ASP A 124 14.06 -22.84 5.68
C ASP A 124 13.89 -21.99 4.41
N LEU A 125 12.98 -21.01 4.45
CA LEU A 125 12.75 -20.08 3.36
C LEU A 125 13.96 -19.18 3.12
N ASP A 126 14.57 -18.66 4.18
CA ASP A 126 15.78 -17.83 4.10
C ASP A 126 16.96 -18.62 3.50
N ALA A 127 17.17 -19.86 3.96
CA ALA A 127 18.18 -20.75 3.41
C ALA A 127 17.95 -21.03 1.92
N ALA A 128 16.73 -21.39 1.53
CA ALA A 128 16.38 -21.65 0.13
C ALA A 128 16.57 -20.41 -0.77
N LEU A 129 16.26 -19.22 -0.26
CA LEU A 129 16.48 -17.96 -0.98
C LEU A 129 17.97 -17.67 -1.15
N ALA A 130 18.76 -17.84 -0.09
CA ALA A 130 20.21 -17.64 -0.13
C ALA A 130 20.88 -18.57 -1.15
N ASP A 131 20.50 -19.85 -1.18
CA ASP A 131 21.00 -20.83 -2.13
C ASP A 131 20.65 -20.44 -3.58
N ALA A 132 19.40 -20.05 -3.84
CA ALA A 132 18.97 -19.61 -5.18
C ALA A 132 19.73 -18.35 -5.65
N VAL A 133 19.99 -17.39 -4.76
CA VAL A 133 20.79 -16.19 -5.07
C VAL A 133 22.25 -16.56 -5.35
N ALA A 134 22.84 -17.48 -4.59
CA ALA A 134 24.20 -17.94 -4.79
C ALA A 134 24.35 -18.67 -6.14
N GLU A 135 23.41 -19.56 -6.47
CA GLU A 135 23.36 -20.25 -7.76
C GLU A 135 23.26 -19.26 -8.92
N PHE A 136 22.32 -18.30 -8.84
CA PHE A 136 22.15 -17.27 -9.87
C PHE A 136 23.45 -16.49 -10.12
N ARG A 137 24.10 -16.02 -9.04
CA ARG A 137 25.37 -15.29 -9.14
C ARG A 137 26.50 -16.12 -9.74
N ALA A 138 26.52 -17.43 -9.52
CA ALA A 138 27.54 -18.32 -10.07
C ALA A 138 27.34 -18.60 -11.57
N ARG A 139 26.11 -18.51 -12.09
CA ARG A 139 25.82 -18.69 -13.52
C ARG A 139 26.12 -17.45 -14.36
N ASP A 140 26.05 -16.27 -13.75
CA ASP A 140 26.31 -14.97 -14.38
C ASP A 140 27.79 -14.51 -14.30
N ALA A 141 28.67 -15.34 -13.70
CA ALA A 141 30.11 -15.09 -13.56
C ALA A 141 30.93 -15.87 -14.60
#